data_AF-A0A317MJF5-F1
#
_entry.id   AF-A0A317MJF5-F1
#
_cell.length_a   1.000
_cell.length_b   1.000
_cell.length_c   1.000
_cell.angle_alpha   90.00
_cell.angle_beta   90.00
_cell.angle_gamma   90.00
#
_symmetry.space_group_name_H-M   'P 1'
#
loop_
_entity.id
_entity.type
_entity.pdbx_description
1 polymer ?
#
loop_
_entity_poly.entity_id
_entity_poly.type
_entity_poly.pdbx_seq_one_letter_code
_entity_poly.pdbx_strand_id
1 'polypeptide(L)'
;MINLHSSVDAQRKDSTAPVQDSSFKNAPQLPAKYLSQVKQKSMRTEQQVNKRTDKALSRLLKQEKKMKACLWKVDSVAAGNIFSKSIDSLGSLKAGLKNKVTGKLPLGGGGGYLDTLGNSLKFLEGKGELLGTSKGKLADATKNLESLQGKLQQADQIKAYIREHKKQLKEQLSQYTGFTKDLQKINKEAYYYGQQISEYKTLLKDKKKAEAK
;
A
#
# COMPACT_ATOMS: atom_id res chain seq x y z
N MET A 1 -86.62 8.42 -36.26
CA MET A 1 -85.23 8.84 -36.59
C MET A 1 -84.45 8.90 -35.28
N ILE A 2 -83.65 7.87 -35.00
CA ILE A 2 -82.15 7.88 -34.99
C ILE A 2 -81.55 8.59 -33.74
N ASN A 3 -81.30 7.74 -32.74
CA ASN A 3 -80.13 7.56 -31.87
C ASN A 3 -78.95 8.59 -31.89
N LEU A 4 -78.44 9.00 -30.71
CA LEU A 4 -77.10 8.66 -30.17
C LEU A 4 -76.45 9.73 -29.24
N HIS A 5 -75.70 9.20 -28.26
CA HIS A 5 -74.59 9.77 -27.44
C HIS A 5 -74.94 10.60 -26.19
N SER A 6 -74.29 10.48 -25.03
CA SER A 6 -73.55 9.43 -24.30
C SER A 6 -73.02 10.09 -23.02
N SER A 7 -73.07 9.35 -21.92
CA SER A 7 -72.63 9.69 -20.55
C SER A 7 -71.14 10.00 -20.41
N VAL A 8 -70.73 10.88 -19.47
CA VAL A 8 -69.47 10.76 -18.70
C VAL A 8 -69.62 11.41 -17.30
N ASP A 9 -69.71 10.56 -16.29
CA ASP A 9 -69.32 10.83 -14.90
C ASP A 9 -67.81 11.03 -14.77
N ALA A 10 -67.37 11.96 -13.90
CA ALA A 10 -65.97 12.04 -13.47
C ALA A 10 -65.87 12.26 -11.96
N GLN A 11 -65.88 11.16 -11.21
CA GLN A 11 -65.41 11.11 -9.82
C GLN A 11 -63.89 11.32 -9.77
N ARG A 12 -63.44 12.38 -9.09
CA ARG A 12 -62.04 12.57 -8.71
C ARG A 12 -61.69 11.63 -7.55
N LYS A 13 -60.77 10.69 -7.76
CA LYS A 13 -60.06 9.96 -6.71
C LYS A 13 -58.68 10.60 -6.54
N ASP A 14 -58.50 11.41 -5.49
CA ASP A 14 -57.18 11.74 -4.98
C ASP A 14 -56.54 10.48 -4.40
N SER A 15 -55.44 10.03 -5.00
CA SER A 15 -54.62 8.93 -4.50
C SER A 15 -53.27 9.49 -4.08
N THR A 16 -53.15 9.88 -2.80
CA THR A 16 -51.85 10.13 -2.17
C THR A 16 -51.17 8.80 -1.85
N ALA A 17 -50.50 8.22 -2.84
CA ALA A 17 -49.57 7.12 -2.61
C ALA A 17 -48.27 7.69 -2.01
N PRO A 18 -47.74 7.12 -0.90
CA PRO A 18 -46.43 7.52 -0.41
C PRO A 18 -45.38 7.13 -1.45
N VAL A 19 -44.66 8.13 -1.97
CA VAL A 19 -43.50 7.92 -2.85
C VAL A 19 -42.43 7.22 -2.03
N GLN A 20 -42.30 5.90 -2.20
CA GLN A 20 -41.13 5.17 -1.74
C GLN A 20 -39.92 5.72 -2.47
N ASP A 21 -39.08 6.46 -1.75
CA ASP A 21 -37.81 6.98 -2.21
C ASP A 21 -36.95 5.84 -2.77
N SER A 22 -36.71 5.89 -4.07
CA SER A 22 -35.94 4.89 -4.83
C SER A 22 -34.46 4.84 -4.44
N SER A 23 -34.01 5.76 -3.58
CA SER A 23 -32.67 5.77 -2.99
C SER A 23 -32.36 4.51 -2.16
N PHE A 24 -33.37 3.84 -1.60
CA PHE A 24 -33.17 2.62 -0.78
C PHE A 24 -33.01 1.34 -1.60
N LYS A 25 -33.46 1.29 -2.86
CA LYS A 25 -33.34 0.08 -3.70
C LYS A 25 -31.90 -0.20 -4.16
N ASN A 26 -31.02 0.80 -4.10
CA ASN A 26 -29.60 0.71 -4.44
C ASN A 26 -28.67 0.58 -3.21
N ALA A 27 -29.21 0.61 -1.99
CA ALA A 27 -28.46 0.62 -0.73
C ALA A 27 -27.50 -0.58 -0.51
N PRO A 28 -27.78 -1.83 -0.93
CA PRO A 28 -26.84 -2.95 -0.72
C PRO A 28 -25.70 -3.05 -1.74
N GLN A 29 -25.74 -2.32 -2.87
CA GLN A 29 -24.71 -2.43 -3.92
C GLN A 29 -23.48 -1.53 -3.67
N LEU A 30 -23.66 -0.41 -2.97
CA LEU A 30 -22.59 0.56 -2.72
C LEU A 30 -21.45 -0.02 -1.85
N PRO A 31 -21.72 -0.78 -0.76
CA PRO A 31 -20.66 -1.43 0.03
C PRO A 31 -19.84 -2.41 -0.83
N ALA A 32 -20.48 -3.22 -1.67
CA ALA A 32 -19.79 -4.22 -2.47
C ALA A 32 -18.75 -3.61 -3.43
N LYS A 33 -19.10 -2.51 -4.10
CA LYS A 33 -18.23 -1.81 -5.05
C LYS A 33 -17.06 -1.14 -4.34
N TYR A 34 -17.34 -0.43 -3.24
CA TYR A 34 -16.32 0.22 -2.41
C TYR A 34 -15.30 -0.79 -1.87
N LEU A 35 -15.77 -1.88 -1.28
CA LEU A 35 -14.90 -2.94 -0.74
C LEU A 35 -14.00 -3.56 -1.82
N SER A 36 -14.53 -3.74 -3.02
CA SER A 36 -13.76 -4.24 -4.17
C SER A 36 -12.67 -3.24 -4.60
N GLN A 37 -12.98 -1.94 -4.59
CA GLN A 37 -12.00 -0.89 -4.91
C GLN A 37 -10.89 -0.80 -3.86
N VAL A 38 -11.24 -0.84 -2.56
CA VAL A 38 -10.28 -0.83 -1.45
C VAL A 38 -9.36 -2.05 -1.55
N LYS A 39 -9.92 -3.25 -1.79
CA LYS A 39 -9.16 -4.48 -2.03
C LYS A 39 -8.16 -4.30 -3.18
N GLN A 40 -8.64 -3.92 -4.37
CA GLN A 40 -7.80 -3.82 -5.57
C GLN A 40 -6.69 -2.76 -5.42
N LYS A 41 -7.02 -1.61 -4.83
CA LYS A 41 -6.07 -0.52 -4.59
C LYS A 41 -5.01 -0.92 -3.57
N SER A 42 -5.42 -1.63 -2.50
CA SER A 42 -4.50 -2.14 -1.48
C SER A 42 -3.52 -3.14 -2.09
N MET A 43 -4.01 -4.13 -2.83
CA MET A 43 -3.19 -5.13 -3.51
C MET A 43 -2.20 -4.51 -4.51
N ARG A 44 -2.67 -3.58 -5.36
CA ARG A 44 -1.80 -2.93 -6.36
C ARG A 44 -0.70 -2.10 -5.70
N THR A 45 -1.03 -1.36 -4.66
CA THR A 45 -0.05 -0.55 -3.93
C THR A 45 0.96 -1.44 -3.21
N GLU A 46 0.49 -2.53 -2.59
CA GLU A 46 1.34 -3.52 -1.94
C GLU A 46 2.36 -4.12 -2.93
N GLN A 47 1.89 -4.58 -4.08
CA GLN A 47 2.75 -5.12 -5.14
C GLN A 47 3.81 -4.12 -5.59
N GLN A 48 3.43 -2.85 -5.73
CA GLN A 48 4.35 -1.81 -6.16
C GLN A 48 5.40 -1.52 -5.08
N VAL A 49 5.01 -1.43 -3.81
CA VAL A 49 5.93 -1.28 -2.66
C VAL A 49 6.91 -2.44 -2.61
N ASN A 50 6.43 -3.68 -2.72
CA ASN A 50 7.27 -4.88 -2.74
C ASN A 50 8.25 -4.86 -3.91
N LYS A 51 7.77 -4.57 -5.13
CA LYS A 51 8.61 -4.52 -6.33
C LYS A 51 9.72 -3.48 -6.23
N ARG A 52 9.43 -2.29 -5.69
CA ARG A 52 10.45 -1.24 -5.51
C ARG A 52 11.44 -1.58 -4.42
N THR A 53 10.97 -2.17 -3.32
CA THR A 53 11.84 -2.61 -2.22
C THR A 53 12.77 -3.74 -2.66
N ASP A 54 12.25 -4.75 -3.37
CA ASP A 54 13.05 -5.83 -3.94
C ASP A 54 14.12 -5.31 -4.90
N LYS A 55 13.75 -4.35 -5.76
CA LYS A 55 14.68 -3.73 -6.71
C LYS A 55 15.79 -2.97 -5.98
N ALA A 56 15.47 -2.19 -4.96
CA ALA A 56 16.46 -1.44 -4.17
C ALA A 56 17.43 -2.39 -3.46
N LEU A 57 16.93 -3.40 -2.75
CA LEU A 57 17.76 -4.40 -2.06
C LEU A 57 18.64 -5.19 -3.03
N SER A 58 18.10 -5.58 -4.19
CA SER A 58 18.87 -6.30 -5.21
C SER A 58 20.03 -5.48 -5.77
N ARG A 59 19.81 -4.18 -5.97
CA ARG A 59 20.86 -3.27 -6.44
C ARG A 59 21.93 -3.07 -5.38
N LEU A 60 21.55 -2.88 -4.12
CA LEU A 60 22.49 -2.77 -3.01
C LEU A 60 23.32 -4.04 -2.83
N LEU A 61 22.68 -5.21 -2.82
CA LEU A 61 23.37 -6.51 -2.79
C LEU A 61 24.40 -6.65 -3.91
N LYS A 62 24.05 -6.24 -5.13
CA LYS A 62 24.98 -6.29 -6.27
C LYS A 62 26.17 -5.36 -6.06
N GLN A 63 25.94 -4.14 -5.58
CA GLN A 63 27.03 -3.19 -5.32
C GLN A 63 27.93 -3.70 -4.20
N GLU A 64 27.37 -4.19 -3.09
CA GLU A 64 28.19 -4.67 -1.96
C GLU A 64 28.98 -5.93 -2.30
N LYS A 65 28.42 -6.87 -3.06
CA LYS A 65 29.20 -8.02 -3.55
C LYS A 65 30.36 -7.59 -4.43
N LYS A 66 30.14 -6.59 -5.28
CA LYS A 66 31.21 -6.01 -6.12
C LYS A 66 32.27 -5.32 -5.26
N MET A 67 31.86 -4.50 -4.30
CA MET A 67 32.78 -3.80 -3.40
C MET A 67 33.57 -4.77 -2.53
N LYS A 68 32.93 -5.82 -2.00
CA LYS A 68 33.59 -6.94 -1.32
C LYS A 68 34.64 -7.57 -2.20
N ALA A 69 34.32 -7.93 -3.45
CA ALA A 69 35.29 -8.54 -4.36
C ALA A 69 36.47 -7.62 -4.70
N CYS A 70 36.25 -6.30 -4.81
CA CYS A 70 37.32 -5.33 -4.99
C CYS A 70 38.21 -5.23 -3.74
N LEU A 71 37.60 -5.09 -2.55
CA LEU A 71 38.35 -4.96 -1.30
C LEU A 71 39.08 -6.26 -0.97
N TRP A 72 38.52 -7.42 -1.29
CA TRP A 72 39.12 -8.73 -1.01
C TRP A 72 40.50 -8.91 -1.65
N LYS A 73 40.73 -8.28 -2.80
CA LYS A 73 42.03 -8.31 -3.50
C LYS A 73 43.12 -7.47 -2.81
N VAL A 74 42.70 -6.55 -1.94
CA VAL A 74 43.59 -5.59 -1.25
C VAL A 74 43.72 -5.99 0.22
N ASP A 75 42.60 -6.25 0.88
CA ASP A 75 42.47 -6.56 2.30
C ASP A 75 41.29 -7.52 2.48
N SER A 76 41.59 -8.83 2.45
CA SER A 76 40.59 -9.89 2.57
C SER A 76 39.94 -9.94 3.94
N VAL A 77 40.67 -9.56 5.00
CA VAL A 77 40.17 -9.54 6.37
C VAL A 77 39.13 -8.42 6.52
N ALA A 78 39.45 -7.20 6.09
CA ALA A 78 38.49 -6.09 6.12
C ALA A 78 37.30 -6.35 5.20
N ALA A 79 37.52 -6.91 4.00
CA ALA A 79 36.42 -7.30 3.11
C ALA A 79 35.45 -8.30 3.74
N GLY A 80 35.98 -9.27 4.50
CA GLY A 80 35.19 -10.20 5.30
C GLY A 80 34.38 -9.49 6.37
N ASN A 81 35.03 -8.65 7.18
CA ASN A 81 34.45 -7.97 8.33
C ASN A 81 33.39 -6.92 7.94
N ILE A 82 33.63 -6.16 6.87
CA ILE A 82 32.74 -5.08 6.43
C ILE A 82 31.49 -5.63 5.74
N PHE A 83 31.64 -6.59 4.82
CA PHE A 83 30.56 -6.91 3.88
C PHE A 83 29.81 -8.22 4.17
N SER A 84 30.36 -9.17 4.93
CA SER A 84 29.71 -10.49 5.06
C SER A 84 28.36 -10.37 5.79
N LYS A 85 28.35 -9.72 6.96
CA LYS A 85 27.13 -9.49 7.73
C LYS A 85 26.09 -8.64 6.98
N SER A 86 26.53 -7.63 6.22
CA SER A 86 25.61 -6.75 5.51
C SER A 86 24.97 -7.42 4.30
N ILE A 87 25.73 -8.24 3.56
CA ILE A 87 25.22 -9.04 2.44
C ILE A 87 24.18 -10.04 2.95
N ASP A 88 24.44 -10.70 4.08
CA ASP A 88 23.49 -11.65 4.68
C ASP A 88 22.23 -10.95 5.19
N SER A 89 22.38 -9.78 5.82
CA SER A 89 21.27 -8.95 6.29
C SER A 89 20.39 -8.49 5.13
N LEU A 90 20.99 -7.97 4.05
CA LEU A 90 20.27 -7.57 2.84
C LEU A 90 19.58 -8.76 2.15
N GLY A 91 20.23 -9.92 2.12
CA GLY A 91 19.67 -11.16 1.59
C GLY A 91 18.42 -11.59 2.39
N SER A 92 18.52 -11.56 3.71
CA SER A 92 17.42 -11.86 4.63
C SER A 92 16.26 -10.88 4.49
N LEU A 93 16.54 -9.57 4.42
CA LEU A 93 15.53 -8.54 4.18
C LEU A 93 14.79 -8.78 2.86
N LYS A 94 15.52 -9.14 1.80
CA LYS A 94 14.95 -9.44 0.48
C LYS A 94 14.08 -10.70 0.53
N ALA A 95 14.54 -11.77 1.17
CA ALA A 95 13.77 -13.01 1.32
C ALA A 95 12.47 -12.76 2.11
N GLY A 96 12.54 -11.95 3.17
CA GLY A 96 11.40 -11.57 4.00
C GLY A 96 10.32 -10.75 3.28
N LEU A 97 10.58 -10.21 2.09
CA LEU A 97 9.55 -9.53 1.28
C LEU A 97 8.46 -10.49 0.79
N LYS A 98 8.76 -11.78 0.62
CA LYS A 98 7.81 -12.78 0.16
C LYS A 98 6.80 -13.20 1.24
N ASN A 99 7.14 -12.96 2.51
CA ASN A 99 6.30 -13.35 3.63
C ASN A 99 5.10 -12.40 3.74
N LYS A 100 3.93 -12.93 4.07
CA LYS A 100 2.78 -12.09 4.42
C LYS A 100 3.10 -11.37 5.71
N VAL A 101 2.97 -10.05 5.70
CA VAL A 101 3.14 -9.21 6.87
C VAL A 101 1.77 -8.66 7.21
N THR A 102 1.10 -9.23 8.19
CA THR A 102 -0.17 -8.71 8.72
C THR A 102 0.17 -7.74 9.85
N GLY A 103 -0.05 -6.44 9.63
CA GLY A 103 0.18 -5.43 10.66
C GLY A 103 -1.00 -5.33 11.62
N LYS A 104 -0.86 -5.82 12.86
CA LYS A 104 -1.69 -5.38 14.01
C LYS A 104 -0.89 -4.37 14.83
N LEU A 105 -0.72 -3.15 14.34
CA LEU A 105 -0.14 -2.07 15.15
C LEU A 105 -1.00 -0.81 15.02
N PRO A 106 -1.01 0.06 16.04
CA PRO A 106 -1.82 1.26 16.05
C PRO A 106 -1.50 2.08 14.81
N LEU A 107 -2.57 2.55 14.18
CA LEU A 107 -2.65 3.25 12.90
C LEU A 107 -1.69 4.46 12.73
N GLY A 108 -0.93 4.86 13.75
CA GLY A 108 -0.11 6.08 13.80
C GLY A 108 1.06 6.21 12.80
N GLY A 109 1.39 5.18 12.01
CA GLY A 109 2.46 5.25 11.00
C GLY A 109 1.97 5.19 9.53
N GLY A 110 0.74 4.74 9.32
CA GLY A 110 0.13 4.53 8.00
C GLY A 110 -0.63 5.77 7.56
N GLY A 111 0.10 6.83 7.18
CA GLY A 111 -0.43 8.18 6.92
C GLY A 111 -1.93 8.30 6.62
N GLY A 112 -2.59 9.23 7.32
CA GLY A 112 -4.05 9.33 7.61
C GLY A 112 -5.13 8.91 6.60
N TYR A 113 -4.81 8.64 5.34
CA TYR A 113 -5.71 7.94 4.43
C TYR A 113 -5.90 6.47 4.78
N LEU A 114 -4.84 5.73 5.15
CA LEU A 114 -5.02 4.32 5.56
C LEU A 114 -5.83 4.23 6.86
N ASP A 115 -5.68 5.20 7.75
CA ASP A 115 -6.49 5.32 8.96
C ASP A 115 -7.95 5.59 8.63
N THR A 116 -8.21 6.49 7.67
CA THR A 116 -9.56 6.77 7.17
C THR A 116 -10.19 5.52 6.57
N LEU A 117 -9.45 4.79 5.73
CA LEU A 117 -9.91 3.52 5.15
C LEU A 117 -10.16 2.49 6.25
N GLY A 118 -9.24 2.31 7.20
CA GLY A 118 -9.39 1.39 8.32
C GLY A 118 -10.61 1.70 9.17
N ASN A 119 -10.83 2.98 9.49
CA ASN A 119 -12.02 3.43 10.22
C ASN A 119 -13.31 3.19 9.43
N SER A 120 -13.29 3.41 8.11
CA SER A 120 -14.45 3.15 7.26
C SER A 120 -14.80 1.65 7.21
N LEU A 121 -13.80 0.77 7.13
CA LEU A 121 -14.02 -0.68 7.14
C LEU A 121 -14.52 -1.15 8.51
N LYS A 122 -13.98 -0.62 9.61
CA LYS A 122 -14.48 -0.89 10.98
C LYS A 122 -15.90 -0.40 11.20
N PHE A 123 -16.25 0.77 10.66
CA PHE A 123 -17.63 1.26 10.70
C PHE A 123 -18.60 0.32 9.97
N LEU A 124 -18.21 -0.16 8.78
CA LEU A 124 -18.99 -1.14 8.02
C LEU A 124 -19.11 -2.47 8.76
N GLU A 125 -18.06 -2.92 9.44
CA GLU A 125 -18.06 -4.12 10.28
C GLU A 125 -19.09 -4.02 11.43
N GLY A 126 -19.15 -2.86 12.10
CA GLY A 126 -20.16 -2.58 13.13
C GLY A 126 -21.59 -2.47 12.62
N LYS A 127 -21.80 -2.40 11.31
CA LYS A 127 -23.11 -2.34 10.63
C LYS A 127 -23.40 -3.64 9.87
N GLY A 128 -23.14 -4.78 10.51
CA GLY A 128 -23.21 -6.12 9.91
C GLY A 128 -24.51 -6.50 9.18
N GLU A 129 -25.64 -5.89 9.56
CA GLU A 129 -26.95 -6.06 8.91
C GLU A 129 -27.01 -5.43 7.52
N LEU A 130 -26.34 -4.29 7.30
CA LEU A 130 -26.26 -3.59 6.01
C LEU A 130 -25.36 -4.29 5.00
N LEU A 131 -24.50 -5.21 5.46
CA LEU A 131 -23.52 -5.86 4.59
C LEU A 131 -24.13 -6.98 3.75
N GLY A 132 -25.21 -7.63 4.19
CA GLY A 132 -25.82 -8.77 3.47
C GLY A 132 -24.77 -9.76 2.95
N THR A 133 -24.71 -9.93 1.62
CA THR A 133 -23.76 -10.81 0.91
C THR A 133 -22.33 -10.26 0.81
N SER A 134 -22.09 -9.01 1.21
CA SER A 134 -20.79 -8.32 1.13
C SER A 134 -19.88 -8.58 2.33
N LYS A 135 -20.30 -9.36 3.34
CA LYS A 135 -19.48 -9.72 4.52
C LYS A 135 -18.13 -10.32 4.13
N GLY A 136 -18.09 -11.23 3.15
CA GLY A 136 -16.84 -11.80 2.65
C GLY A 136 -15.93 -10.77 1.96
N LYS A 137 -16.51 -9.82 1.22
CA LYS A 137 -15.77 -8.72 0.58
C LYS A 137 -15.18 -7.76 1.61
N LEU A 138 -15.86 -7.56 2.74
CA LEU A 138 -15.35 -6.75 3.84
C LEU A 138 -14.13 -7.40 4.47
N ALA A 139 -14.22 -8.68 4.83
CA ALA A 139 -13.10 -9.43 5.38
C ALA A 139 -11.87 -9.41 4.45
N ASP A 140 -12.09 -9.59 3.15
CA ASP A 140 -11.05 -9.48 2.13
C ASP A 140 -10.43 -8.08 2.07
N ALA A 141 -11.25 -7.03 2.04
CA ALA A 141 -10.78 -5.65 1.98
C ALA A 141 -9.94 -5.29 3.21
N THR A 142 -10.40 -5.67 4.41
CA THR A 142 -9.68 -5.46 5.67
C THR A 142 -8.33 -6.17 5.66
N LYS A 143 -8.31 -7.45 5.28
CA LYS A 143 -7.06 -8.24 5.20
C LYS A 143 -6.04 -7.64 4.23
N ASN A 144 -6.49 -7.17 3.07
CA ASN A 144 -5.58 -6.56 2.08
C ASN A 144 -5.08 -5.18 2.56
N LEU A 145 -5.90 -4.43 3.29
CA LEU A 145 -5.48 -3.17 3.89
C LEU A 145 -4.42 -3.40 4.98
N GLU A 146 -4.62 -4.38 5.86
CA GLU A 146 -3.64 -4.77 6.89
C GLU A 146 -2.32 -5.27 6.28
N SER A 147 -2.41 -6.03 5.18
CA SER A 147 -1.24 -6.48 4.41
C SER A 147 -0.46 -5.30 3.84
N LEU A 148 -1.15 -4.34 3.19
CA LEU A 148 -0.54 -3.12 2.68
C LEU A 148 0.14 -2.32 3.81
N GLN A 149 -0.53 -2.13 4.96
CA GLN A 149 0.05 -1.43 6.11
C GLN A 149 1.32 -2.12 6.59
N GLY A 150 1.29 -3.45 6.72
CA GLY A 150 2.47 -4.24 7.09
C GLY A 150 3.63 -4.07 6.10
N LYS A 151 3.35 -4.04 4.80
CA LYS A 151 4.38 -3.83 3.77
C LYS A 151 4.95 -2.43 3.74
N LEU A 152 4.14 -1.40 3.96
CA LEU A 152 4.63 -0.03 4.08
C LEU A 152 5.53 0.14 5.30
N GLN A 153 5.18 -0.47 6.43
CA GLN A 153 6.01 -0.49 7.62
C GLN A 153 7.33 -1.23 7.39
N GLN A 154 7.28 -2.42 6.78
CA GLN A 154 8.47 -3.17 6.38
C GLN A 154 9.38 -2.33 5.47
N ALA A 155 8.79 -1.60 4.52
CA ALA A 155 9.54 -0.71 3.63
C ALA A 155 10.18 0.48 4.38
N ASP A 156 9.53 1.05 5.40
CA ASP A 156 10.15 2.09 6.24
C ASP A 156 11.33 1.55 7.05
N GLN A 157 11.20 0.36 7.63
CA GLN A 157 12.29 -0.31 8.34
C GLN A 157 13.48 -0.53 7.41
N ILE A 158 13.23 -1.01 6.18
CA ILE A 158 14.26 -1.20 5.17
C ILE A 158 14.86 0.15 4.75
N LYS A 159 14.06 1.20 4.58
CA LYS A 159 14.54 2.56 4.29
C LYS A 159 15.48 3.07 5.38
N ALA A 160 15.11 2.87 6.65
CA ALA A 160 15.95 3.25 7.79
C ALA A 160 17.26 2.45 7.81
N TYR A 161 17.19 1.13 7.61
CA TYR A 161 18.36 0.26 7.50
C TYR A 161 19.32 0.74 6.38
N ILE A 162 18.81 0.97 5.16
CA ILE A 162 19.62 1.42 4.03
C ILE A 162 20.29 2.75 4.32
N ARG A 163 19.58 3.68 4.99
CA ARG A 163 20.12 4.99 5.36
C ARG A 163 21.31 4.85 6.32
N GLU A 164 21.19 3.98 7.31
CA GLU A 164 22.21 3.76 8.32
C GLU A 164 23.41 3.01 7.75
N HIS A 165 23.14 1.90 7.06
CA HIS A 165 24.15 1.06 6.42
C HIS A 165 25.06 1.84 5.46
N LYS A 166 24.48 2.78 4.71
CA LYS A 166 25.22 3.68 3.84
C LYS A 166 26.24 4.56 4.59
N LYS A 167 25.91 5.04 5.78
CA LYS A 167 26.84 5.84 6.60
C LYS A 167 27.99 4.97 7.08
N GLN A 168 27.66 3.78 7.59
CA GLN A 168 28.63 2.79 8.05
C GLN A 168 29.62 2.41 6.94
N LEU A 169 29.12 2.11 5.73
CA LEU A 169 29.98 1.82 4.58
C LEU A 169 30.89 3.00 4.22
N LYS A 170 30.39 4.24 4.31
CA LYS A 170 31.21 5.43 4.03
C LYS A 170 32.36 5.56 5.03
N GLU A 171 32.08 5.34 6.32
CA GLU A 171 33.07 5.42 7.40
C GLU A 171 34.10 4.30 7.28
N GLN A 172 33.65 3.05 7.17
CA GLN A 172 34.51 1.87 7.10
C GLN A 172 35.38 1.84 5.84
N LEU A 173 34.92 2.44 4.74
CA LEU A 173 35.66 2.47 3.48
C LEU A 173 36.48 3.73 3.26
N SER A 174 36.44 4.69 4.17
CA SER A 174 37.12 5.99 4.02
C SER A 174 38.64 5.87 3.85
N GLN A 175 39.25 4.84 4.44
CA GLN A 175 40.68 4.53 4.33
C GLN A 175 41.08 3.84 3.02
N TYR A 176 40.12 3.37 2.21
CA TYR A 176 40.40 2.66 0.96
C TYR A 176 40.08 3.51 -0.26
N THR A 177 41.02 3.59 -1.19
CA THR A 177 40.82 4.28 -2.47
C THR A 177 39.95 3.46 -3.42
N GLY A 178 39.26 4.11 -4.36
CA GLY A 178 38.55 3.43 -5.47
C GLY A 178 37.05 3.18 -5.26
N PHE A 179 36.51 3.42 -4.06
CA PHE A 179 35.09 3.17 -3.76
C PHE A 179 34.18 4.39 -3.94
N THR A 180 34.71 5.58 -4.26
CA THR A 180 33.94 6.83 -4.37
C THR A 180 32.72 6.69 -5.29
N LYS A 181 32.90 6.08 -6.47
CA LYS A 181 31.81 5.88 -7.44
C LYS A 181 30.76 4.89 -6.94
N ASP A 182 31.16 3.85 -6.22
CA ASP A 182 30.22 2.86 -5.69
C ASP A 182 29.41 3.45 -4.51
N LEU A 183 30.05 4.20 -3.61
CA LEU A 183 29.38 4.95 -2.54
C LEU A 183 28.38 5.98 -3.09
N GLN A 184 28.73 6.69 -4.17
CA GLN A 184 27.80 7.60 -4.86
C GLN A 184 26.57 6.86 -5.43
N LYS A 185 26.74 5.64 -5.96
CA LYS A 185 25.61 4.84 -6.45
C LYS A 185 24.70 4.40 -5.30
N ILE A 186 25.26 3.95 -4.18
CA ILE A 186 24.48 3.58 -2.98
C ILE A 186 23.69 4.81 -2.47
N ASN A 187 24.31 6.00 -2.44
CA ASN A 187 23.64 7.24 -2.09
C ASN A 187 22.41 7.52 -2.96
N LYS A 188 22.55 7.38 -4.29
CA LYS A 188 21.44 7.57 -5.22
C LYS A 188 20.33 6.55 -4.99
N GLU A 189 20.65 5.27 -4.88
CA GLU A 189 19.65 4.21 -4.65
C GLU A 189 18.87 4.44 -3.33
N ALA A 190 19.57 4.80 -2.25
CA ALA A 190 18.95 5.13 -0.97
C ALA A 190 18.00 6.33 -1.07
N TYR A 191 18.42 7.38 -1.77
CA TYR A 191 17.60 8.57 -1.99
C TYR A 191 16.33 8.25 -2.80
N TYR A 192 16.48 7.61 -3.97
CA TYR A 192 15.34 7.28 -4.84
C TYR A 192 14.38 6.29 -4.20
N TYR A 193 14.89 5.29 -3.48
CA TYR A 193 14.03 4.38 -2.73
C TYR A 193 13.25 5.13 -1.64
N GLY A 194 13.94 5.96 -0.86
CA GLY A 194 13.32 6.77 0.17
C GLY A 194 12.21 7.68 -0.35
N GLN A 195 12.41 8.27 -1.53
CA GLN A 195 11.42 9.08 -2.23
C GLN A 195 10.22 8.24 -2.70
N GLN A 196 10.45 7.10 -3.34
CA GLN A 196 9.38 6.20 -3.81
C GLN A 196 8.45 5.75 -2.68
N ILE A 197 9.00 5.41 -1.51
CA ILE A 197 8.17 5.03 -0.36
C ILE A 197 7.30 6.20 0.13
N SER A 198 7.86 7.42 0.17
CA SER A 198 7.10 8.63 0.50
C SER A 198 6.01 8.93 -0.53
N GLU A 199 6.29 8.73 -1.82
CA GLU A 199 5.33 8.91 -2.91
C GLU A 199 4.16 7.93 -2.80
N TYR A 200 4.39 6.64 -2.54
CA TYR A 200 3.28 5.68 -2.37
C TYR A 200 2.38 6.04 -1.19
N LYS A 201 2.96 6.51 -0.08
CA LYS A 201 2.18 7.01 1.05
C LYS A 201 1.36 8.25 0.71
N THR A 202 1.85 9.10 -0.19
CA THR A 202 1.18 10.35 -0.59
C THR A 202 0.12 10.14 -1.66
N LEU A 203 0.37 9.28 -2.65
CA LEU A 203 -0.60 8.89 -3.69
C LEU A 203 -1.85 8.24 -3.11
N LEU A 204 -1.72 7.55 -1.98
CA LEU A 204 -2.84 7.06 -1.21
C LEU A 204 -3.70 8.24 -0.67
N LYS A 205 -3.08 9.34 -0.21
CA LYS A 205 -3.76 10.54 0.30
C LYS A 205 -4.45 11.36 -0.79
N ASP A 206 -3.77 11.64 -1.90
CA ASP A 206 -4.24 12.63 -2.89
C ASP A 206 -5.47 12.18 -3.68
N LYS A 207 -5.71 10.86 -3.81
CA LYS A 207 -6.90 10.37 -4.52
C LYS A 207 -8.22 10.69 -3.82
N LYS A 208 -8.23 11.15 -2.56
CA LYS A 208 -9.41 11.78 -1.94
C LYS A 208 -9.94 12.97 -2.76
N LYS A 209 -9.05 13.71 -3.45
CA LYS A 209 -9.45 14.84 -4.32
C LYS A 209 -10.00 14.41 -5.68
N ALA A 210 -9.61 13.24 -6.17
CA ALA A 210 -10.07 12.71 -7.45
C ALA A 210 -11.37 11.90 -7.31
N GLU A 211 -11.63 11.30 -6.14
CA GLU A 211 -12.83 10.53 -5.83
C GLU A 211 -13.98 11.42 -5.28
N ALA A 212 -13.73 12.70 -5.00
CA ALA A 212 -14.71 13.69 -4.51
C ALA A 212 -15.22 14.67 -5.58
N LYS A 213 -14.91 14.43 -6.85
CA LYS A 213 -15.48 15.12 -8.02
C LYS A 213 -16.34 14.15 -8.81
#